data_AF-T1A7X1-F1
#
_entry.id   AF-T1A7X1-F1
#
_cell.length_a   1.000
_cell.length_b   1.000
_cell.length_c   1.000
_cell.angle_alpha   90.00
_cell.angle_beta   90.00
_cell.angle_gamma   90.00
#
_symmetry.space_group_name_H-M   'P 1'
#
loop_
_entity.id
_entity.type
_entity.pdbx_description
1 polymer ?
#
loop_
_entity_poly.entity_id
_entity_poly.type
_entity_poly.pdbx_seq_one_letter_code
_entity_poly.pdbx_strand_id
1 'polypeptide(L)' 'MTHIPQQRSAVEIESVGPVVDDGRYPARARVGLPVEVSATVVATGDAVVRAALQWRRVGRRRWTEIPLR' A
#
# COMPACT_ATOMS: atom_id res chain seq x y z
N MET A 1 -13.75 -18.23 33.84
CA MET A 1 -13.73 -17.03 32.98
C MET A 1 -12.36 -16.95 32.34
N THR A 2 -12.19 -17.57 31.17
CA THR A 2 -10.92 -17.53 30.43
C THR A 2 -10.96 -16.32 29.50
N HIS A 3 -10.12 -15.32 29.76
CA HIS A 3 -9.95 -14.18 28.86
C HIS A 3 -9.14 -14.66 27.64
N ILE A 4 -9.82 -14.90 26.51
CA ILE A 4 -9.16 -15.12 25.23
C ILE A 4 -8.61 -13.76 24.80
N PRO A 5 -7.29 -13.58 24.64
CA PRO A 5 -6.73 -12.31 24.20
C PRO A 5 -7.34 -11.98 22.83
N GLN A 6 -7.90 -10.76 22.70
CA GLN A 6 -8.40 -10.28 21.41
C GLN A 6 -7.25 -10.35 20.39
N GLN A 7 -7.40 -11.21 19.40
CA GLN A 7 -6.47 -11.33 18.29
C GLN A 7 -6.43 -9.97 17.59
N ARG A 8 -5.29 -9.28 17.64
CA ARG A 8 -5.12 -8.03 16.89
C ARG A 8 -5.36 -8.36 15.42
N SER A 9 -6.33 -7.69 14.80
CA SER A 9 -6.53 -7.78 13.35
C SER A 9 -5.24 -7.32 12.66
N ALA A 10 -4.55 -8.24 12.01
CA ALA A 10 -3.37 -7.94 11.22
C ALA A 10 -3.81 -7.63 9.78
N VAL A 11 -3.16 -6.63 9.17
CA VAL A 11 -3.27 -6.32 7.75
C VAL A 11 -1.92 -6.57 7.12
N GLU A 12 -1.89 -7.39 6.08
CA GLU A 12 -0.72 -7.68 5.27
C GLU A 12 -0.85 -6.96 3.92
N ILE A 13 0.26 -6.37 3.47
CA ILE A 13 0.38 -5.70 2.18
C ILE A 13 1.53 -6.37 1.45
N GLU A 14 1.24 -7.00 0.32
CA GLU A 14 2.21 -7.74 -0.48
C GLU A 14 2.09 -7.38 -1.96
N SER A 15 3.02 -7.91 -2.77
CA SER A 15 3.03 -7.75 -4.24
C SER A 15 2.88 -6.30 -4.71
N VAL A 16 3.49 -5.34 -4.00
CA VAL A 16 3.41 -3.91 -4.32
C VAL A 16 4.11 -3.64 -5.66
N GLY A 17 3.36 -3.11 -6.62
CA GLY A 17 3.84 -2.79 -7.96
C GLY A 17 3.62 -1.32 -8.32
N PRO A 18 4.47 -0.75 -9.21
CA PRO A 18 5.57 -1.39 -9.91
C PRO A 18 6.86 -1.45 -9.07
N VAL A 19 7.57 -2.57 -9.14
CA VAL A 19 8.88 -2.80 -8.49
C VAL A 19 9.89 -3.29 -9.53
N VAL A 20 11.15 -2.85 -9.42
CA VAL A 20 12.24 -3.25 -10.33
C VAL A 20 13.37 -3.87 -9.50
N ASP A 21 13.75 -5.10 -9.85
CA ASP A 21 14.78 -5.90 -9.15
C ASP A 21 14.61 -5.86 -7.63
N ASP A 22 13.42 -6.21 -7.15
CA ASP A 22 13.08 -6.24 -5.71
C ASP A 22 13.32 -4.89 -5.01
N GLY A 23 13.10 -3.79 -5.72
CA GLY A 23 13.25 -2.43 -5.21
C GLY A 23 14.69 -1.90 -5.27
N ARG A 24 15.63 -2.68 -5.80
CA ARG A 24 17.01 -2.26 -6.01
C ARG A 24 17.11 -1.03 -6.91
N TYR A 25 16.18 -0.89 -7.86
CA TYR A 25 16.14 0.25 -8.77
C TYR A 25 14.77 0.95 -8.74
N PRO A 26 14.72 2.28 -8.99
CA PRO A 26 13.47 3.00 -9.05
C PRO A 26 12.65 2.58 -10.27
N ALA A 27 11.35 2.39 -10.08
CA ALA A 27 10.41 2.34 -11.19
C ALA A 27 10.48 3.66 -11.98
N ARG A 28 10.42 3.57 -13.31
CA ARG A 28 10.46 4.73 -14.21
C ARG A 28 9.08 4.99 -14.79
N ALA A 29 8.75 6.27 -14.97
CA ALA A 29 7.51 6.73 -15.60
C ALA A 29 7.80 7.85 -16.60
N ARG A 30 6.84 8.12 -17.49
CA ARG A 30 6.90 9.26 -18.42
C ARG A 30 5.99 10.37 -17.91
N VAL A 31 6.44 11.61 -18.01
CA VAL A 31 5.63 12.79 -17.67
C VAL A 31 4.37 12.80 -18.53
N GLY A 32 3.22 13.07 -17.91
CA GLY A 32 1.92 13.13 -18.57
C GLY A 32 1.22 11.79 -18.77
N LEU A 33 1.89 10.66 -18.48
CA LEU A 33 1.26 9.34 -18.48
C LEU A 33 0.92 8.91 -17.04
N PRO A 34 -0.22 8.24 -16.83
CA PRO A 34 -0.54 7.68 -15.52
C PRO A 34 0.48 6.60 -15.13
N VAL A 35 0.69 6.45 -13.82
CA VAL A 35 1.41 5.32 -13.23
C VAL A 35 0.40 4.50 -12.46
N GLU A 36 0.14 3.29 -12.92
CA GLU A 36 -0.68 2.33 -12.19
C GLU A 36 0.13 1.77 -11.03
N VAL A 37 -0.44 1.86 -9.82
CA VAL A 37 0.15 1.31 -8.60
C VAL A 37 -0.84 0.30 -8.04
N SER A 38 -0.34 -0.89 -7.71
CA SER A 38 -1.14 -2.00 -7.22
C SER A 38 -0.49 -2.62 -5.99
N ALA A 39 -1.30 -3.30 -5.18
CA ALA A 39 -0.86 -4.11 -4.06
C ALA A 39 -1.94 -5.13 -3.74
N THR A 40 -1.53 -6.27 -3.20
CA THR A 40 -2.45 -7.22 -2.56
C THR A 40 -2.57 -6.83 -1.09
N VAL A 41 -3.78 -6.60 -0.60
CA VAL A 41 -4.04 -6.20 0.78
C VAL A 41 -4.99 -7.21 1.42
N VAL A 42 -4.53 -7.89 2.46
CA VAL A 42 -5.27 -8.97 3.13
C VAL A 42 -5.39 -8.64 4.60
N ALA A 43 -6.60 -8.75 5.16
CA ALA A 43 -6.79 -8.74 6.61
C ALA A 43 -7.06 -10.14 7.15
N THR A 44 -6.65 -10.37 8.38
CA THR A 44 -7.03 -11.57 9.13
C THR A 44 -8.47 -11.43 9.66
N GLY A 45 -9.28 -12.48 9.49
CA GLY A 45 -10.64 -12.56 10.01
C GLY A 45 -11.68 -11.98 9.06
N ASP A 46 -12.72 -11.36 9.63
CA ASP A 46 -13.86 -10.75 8.94
C ASP A 46 -13.71 -9.22 8.75
N ALA A 47 -12.50 -8.70 8.98
CA ALA A 47 -12.22 -7.29 8.87
C ALA A 47 -12.28 -6.82 7.40
N VAL A 48 -13.02 -5.75 7.15
CA VAL A 48 -13.02 -5.04 5.86
C VAL A 48 -11.80 -4.13 5.79
N VAL A 49 -10.99 -4.28 4.74
CA VAL A 49 -9.81 -3.43 4.50
C VAL A 49 -10.12 -2.29 3.54
N ARG A 50 -9.47 -1.15 3.79
CA ARG A 50 -9.32 -0.06 2.82
C ARG A 50 -7.85 0.28 2.75
N ALA A 51 -7.38 0.61 1.55
CA ALA A 51 -6.00 0.99 1.32
C ALA A 51 -5.95 2.29 0.53
N ALA A 52 -4.86 3.03 0.68
CA ALA A 52 -4.60 4.25 -0.08
C ALA A 52 -3.13 4.33 -0.48
N LEU A 53 -2.89 4.83 -1.69
CA LEU A 53 -1.58 5.21 -2.15
C LEU A 53 -1.20 6.58 -1.56
N GLN A 54 -0.13 6.61 -0.78
CA GLN A 54 0.52 7.84 -0.40
C GLN A 54 1.70 8.12 -1.33
N TRP A 55 1.68 9.28 -1.99
CA TRP A 55 2.78 9.71 -2.85
C TRP A 55 3.14 11.17 -2.60
N ARG A 56 4.37 11.54 -2.93
CA ARG A 56 4.82 12.94 -2.88
C ARG A 56 5.83 13.22 -3.96
N ARG A 57 5.77 14.43 -4.51
CA ARG A 57 6.82 14.94 -5.40
C ARG A 57 8.07 15.26 -4.58
N VAL A 58 9.24 14.99 -5.15
CA VAL A 58 10.54 15.37 -4.56
C VAL A 58 10.55 16.87 -4.22
N GLY A 59 11.06 17.21 -3.03
CA GLY A 59 11.05 18.58 -2.50
C GLY A 59 9.74 19.01 -1.82
N ARG A 60 8.67 18.21 -1.90
CA ARG A 60 7.43 18.45 -1.12
C ARG A 60 7.49 17.72 0.22
N ARG A 61 6.98 18.40 1.25
CA ARG A 61 6.86 17.84 2.62
C ARG A 61 5.51 17.15 2.84
N ARG A 62 4.46 17.60 2.17
CA ARG A 62 3.11 17.03 2.28
C ARG A 62 2.98 15.83 1.36
N TRP A 63 2.41 14.75 1.90
CA TRP A 63 1.96 13.60 1.15
C TRP A 63 0.58 13.86 0.57
N THR A 64 0.35 13.31 -0.62
CA THR A 64 -0.96 13.23 -1.26
C THR A 64 -1.46 11.81 -1.09
N GLU A 65 -2.72 11.66 -0.73
CA GLU A 65 -3.38 10.36 -0.56
C GLU A 65 -4.40 10.14 -1.67
N ILE A 66 -4.39 8.94 -2.25
CA ILE A 66 -5.36 8.51 -3.26
C ILE A 66 -5.88 7.14 -2.83
N PRO A 67 -7.20 6.95 -2.63
CA PRO A 67 -7.76 5.64 -2.32
C PRO A 67 -7.46 4.60 -3.42
N LEU A 68 -7.06 3.40 -3.01
CA LEU A 68 -7.05 2.22 -3.89
C LEU A 68 -8.49 1.75 -4.10
N ARG A 69 -8.78 1.21 -5.28
CA ARG A 69 -10.10 0.73 -5.68
C ARG A 69 -10.12 -0.78 -5.80
#